data_AF-A0AA39UT32-F1
#
_entry.id   AF-A0AA39UT32-F1
#
_cell.length_a   1.000
_cell.length_b   1.000
_cell.length_c   1.000
_cell.angle_alpha   90.00
_cell.angle_beta   90.00
_cell.angle_gamma   90.00
#
_symmetry.space_group_name_H-M   'P 1'
#
loop_
_entity.id
_entity.type
_entity.pdbx_description
1 polymer ?
#
loop_
_entity_poly.entity_id
_entity_poly.type
_entity_poly.pdbx_seq_one_letter_code
_entity_poly.pdbx_strand_id
1 'polypeptide(L)'
;MSKISAYKYYHSLACLVDNTGMESSPDKLQIFLRVVWEWCHIRLLKCSGQGKNPTGVKGTKPGECAVLCPACPQPGINMVDTREGEKAYLDCLFIAVDANFRLKCNNVSSDEQDPGLNAGYAYFVKNQAFKNYLQKYSDLLPEETNTCNNHDVIKLAQLCGKGTAVSGVGAVVCAWHDMHCPLSVVDLQKGKAYLNMDYAILLTLQCNMPQQLIISYDIVCQWTANLWNWIVIYGPGMAPPEHPKNIIGLPPKFHLLAHIFQCQQNFSFNWTLHVRCTDSKAPERGWMHSNLVASSTKEMTAGS
;
A
#
# COMPACT_ATOMS: atom_id res chain seq x y z
N MET A 1 8.20 12.97 19.47
CA MET A 1 9.33 12.11 19.10
C MET A 1 10.30 12.92 18.27
N SER A 2 11.54 13.12 18.72
CA SER A 2 12.58 13.81 17.95
C SER A 2 12.99 12.96 16.74
N LYS A 3 13.18 13.59 15.57
CA LYS A 3 13.67 12.96 14.33
C LYS A 3 15.17 12.59 14.44
N ILE A 4 15.52 11.69 15.35
CA ILE A 4 16.89 11.25 15.59
C ILE A 4 17.10 9.92 14.87
N SER A 5 18.12 9.82 14.02
CA SER A 5 18.46 8.56 13.34
C SER A 5 18.99 7.54 14.36
N ALA A 6 18.85 6.25 14.05
CA ALA A 6 19.42 5.18 14.86
C ALA A 6 20.93 5.39 15.11
N TYR A 7 21.67 5.87 14.10
CA TYR A 7 23.07 6.30 14.21
C TYR A 7 23.27 7.33 15.33
N LYS A 8 22.53 8.45 15.31
CA LYS A 8 22.67 9.50 16.33
C LYS A 8 22.26 9.00 17.71
N TYR A 9 21.21 8.20 17.80
CA TYR A 9 20.78 7.62 19.08
C TYR A 9 21.86 6.71 19.67
N TYR A 10 22.40 5.80 18.86
CA TYR A 10 23.46 4.88 19.27
C TYR A 10 24.74 5.61 19.70
N HIS A 11 25.21 6.58 18.90
CA HIS A 11 26.41 7.34 19.25
C HIS A 11 26.21 8.24 20.48
N SER A 12 25.01 8.78 20.70
CA SER A 12 24.71 9.46 21.95
C SER A 12 24.81 8.52 23.16
N LEU A 13 24.34 7.27 23.04
CA LEU A 13 24.53 6.27 24.10
C LEU A 13 26.01 5.94 24.31
N ALA A 14 26.79 5.80 23.22
CA ALA A 14 28.23 5.57 23.31
C ALA A 14 28.95 6.72 24.05
N CYS A 15 28.63 7.97 23.71
CA CYS A 15 29.18 9.15 24.39
C CYS A 15 28.77 9.26 25.86
N LEU A 16 27.59 8.76 26.24
CA LEU A 16 27.18 8.70 27.66
C LEU A 16 27.98 7.68 28.47
N VAL A 17 28.50 6.64 27.83
CA VAL A 17 29.36 5.63 28.47
C VAL A 17 30.80 6.15 28.54
N ASP A 18 31.35 6.61 27.42
CA ASP A 18 32.68 7.23 27.37
C ASP A 18 32.68 8.39 26.36
N ASN A 19 32.72 9.63 26.88
CA ASN A 19 32.83 10.84 26.07
C ASN A 19 34.30 11.23 25.79
N THR A 20 35.27 10.55 26.42
CA THR A 20 36.69 10.84 26.26
C THR A 20 37.31 10.10 25.08
N GLY A 21 36.69 9.01 24.64
CA GLY A 21 37.19 8.15 23.57
C GLY A 21 38.46 7.39 23.98
N MET A 22 38.73 7.28 25.28
CA MET A 22 39.90 6.60 25.81
C MET A 22 39.70 5.08 25.85
N GLU A 23 38.45 4.61 25.94
CA GLU A 23 38.13 3.19 25.83
C GLU A 23 37.71 2.81 24.41
N SER A 24 38.46 1.90 23.78
CA SER A 24 38.14 1.38 22.45
C SER A 24 37.10 0.27 22.49
N SER A 25 35.82 0.63 22.66
CA SER A 25 34.74 -0.32 22.41
C SER A 25 34.52 -0.51 20.90
N PRO A 26 34.35 -1.75 20.41
CA PRO A 26 33.92 -1.99 19.04
C PRO A 26 32.59 -1.28 18.74
N ASP A 27 32.44 -0.78 17.51
CA ASP A 27 31.17 -0.22 17.03
C ASP A 27 30.14 -1.34 16.85
N LYS A 28 29.04 -1.26 17.61
CA LYS A 28 27.92 -2.20 17.62
C LYS A 28 26.68 -1.63 16.95
N LEU A 29 26.77 -0.54 16.17
CA LEU A 29 25.62 0.05 15.47
C LEU A 29 24.84 -0.98 14.63
N GLN A 30 25.54 -1.85 13.90
CA GLN A 30 24.89 -2.90 13.09
C GLN A 30 24.12 -3.92 13.95
N ILE A 31 24.68 -4.30 15.11
CA ILE A 31 24.00 -5.17 16.07
C ILE A 31 22.78 -4.46 16.65
N PHE A 32 22.93 -3.18 17.00
CA PHE A 32 21.83 -2.35 17.49
C PHE A 32 20.68 -2.27 16.47
N LEU A 33 20.98 -2.02 15.19
CA LEU A 33 19.98 -2.00 14.12
C LEU A 33 19.26 -3.34 13.98
N ARG A 34 19.98 -4.47 14.02
CA ARG A 34 19.39 -5.81 13.97
C ARG A 34 18.47 -6.08 15.16
N VAL A 35 18.88 -5.71 16.37
CA VAL A 35 18.06 -5.87 17.59
C VAL A 35 16.79 -5.01 17.51
N VAL A 36 16.89 -3.76 17.02
CA VAL A 36 15.73 -2.90 16.83
C VAL A 36 14.77 -3.50 15.80
N TRP A 37 15.29 -4.04 14.70
CA TRP A 37 14.51 -4.68 13.65
C TRP A 37 13.75 -5.93 14.17
N GLU A 38 14.44 -6.84 14.85
CA GLU A 38 13.81 -8.01 15.51
C GLU A 38 12.78 -7.58 16.56
N TRP A 39 13.11 -6.58 17.37
CA TRP A 39 12.21 -6.03 18.39
C TRP A 39 10.93 -5.46 17.75
N CYS A 40 11.04 -4.67 16.68
CA CYS A 40 9.89 -4.13 15.95
C CYS A 40 8.98 -5.25 15.42
N HIS A 41 9.57 -6.31 14.86
CA HIS A 41 8.80 -7.46 14.38
C HIS A 41 8.08 -8.21 15.52
N ILE A 42 8.78 -8.48 16.63
CA ILE A 42 8.17 -9.11 17.81
C ILE A 42 7.06 -8.24 18.40
N ARG A 43 7.25 -6.91 18.42
CA ARG A 43 6.23 -5.97 18.89
C ARG A 43 4.98 -6.01 18.03
N LEU A 44 5.11 -6.06 16.70
CA LEU A 44 3.98 -6.25 15.79
C LEU A 44 3.19 -7.51 16.17
N LEU A 45 3.87 -8.66 16.24
CA LEU A 45 3.24 -9.95 16.57
C LEU A 45 2.58 -9.95 17.95
N LYS A 46 3.20 -9.32 18.95
CA LYS A 46 2.64 -9.20 20.29
C LYS A 46 1.39 -8.32 20.31
N CYS A 47 1.43 -7.17 19.64
CA CYS A 47 0.28 -6.26 19.55
C CYS A 47 -0.91 -6.91 18.83
N SER A 48 -0.64 -7.74 17.83
CA SER A 48 -1.66 -8.49 17.09
C SER A 48 -2.06 -9.80 17.78
N GLY A 49 -1.59 -10.07 19.00
CA GLY A 49 -1.99 -11.24 19.79
C GLY A 49 -1.45 -12.59 19.33
N GLN A 50 -0.54 -12.63 18.35
CA GLN A 50 -0.08 -13.87 17.71
C GLN A 50 0.69 -14.80 18.67
N GLY A 51 1.23 -14.28 19.77
CA GLY A 51 1.85 -15.10 20.82
C GLY A 51 0.88 -15.99 21.61
N LYS A 52 -0.44 -15.73 21.54
CA LYS A 52 -1.49 -16.55 22.17
C LYS A 52 -2.25 -17.42 21.15
N ASN A 53 -1.95 -17.28 19.86
CA ASN A 53 -2.55 -18.08 18.82
C ASN A 53 -2.06 -19.54 18.95
N PRO A 54 -2.94 -20.57 19.00
CA PRO A 54 -2.53 -21.97 19.10
C PRO A 54 -1.55 -22.42 18.01
N THR A 55 -1.60 -21.82 16.81
CA THR A 55 -0.66 -22.11 15.72
C THR A 55 0.66 -21.33 15.83
N GLY A 56 0.77 -20.45 16.82
CA GLY A 56 1.88 -19.53 17.01
C GLY A 56 2.10 -18.58 15.84
N VAL A 57 3.27 -17.93 15.83
CA VAL A 57 3.68 -16.97 14.78
C VAL A 57 3.65 -17.59 13.38
N LYS A 58 3.97 -18.90 13.25
CA LYS A 58 3.99 -19.60 11.96
C LYS A 58 2.61 -19.70 11.30
N GLY A 59 1.53 -19.62 12.07
CA GLY A 59 0.16 -19.64 11.55
C GLY A 59 -0.42 -18.26 11.23
N THR A 60 0.36 -17.18 11.42
CA THR A 60 -0.09 -15.81 11.10
C THR A 60 -0.42 -15.72 9.61
N LYS A 61 -1.67 -15.37 9.30
CA LYS A 61 -2.16 -15.22 7.94
C LYS A 61 -1.70 -13.88 7.33
N PRO A 62 -1.65 -13.79 5.99
CA PRO A 62 -1.41 -12.53 5.30
C PRO A 62 -2.39 -11.44 5.77
N GLY A 63 -1.87 -10.26 6.09
CA GLY A 63 -2.66 -9.11 6.55
C GLY A 63 -3.25 -9.19 7.95
N GLU A 64 -3.08 -10.30 8.68
CA GLU A 64 -3.73 -10.52 9.99
C GLU A 64 -3.27 -9.56 11.09
N CYS A 65 -2.05 -9.03 10.99
CA CYS A 65 -1.50 -8.05 11.92
C CYS A 65 -1.84 -6.59 11.54
N ALA A 66 -2.59 -6.35 10.47
CA ALA A 66 -3.00 -5.00 10.09
C ALA A 66 -4.08 -4.46 11.03
N VAL A 67 -3.99 -3.18 11.39
CA VAL A 67 -5.03 -2.51 12.17
C VAL A 67 -6.10 -2.03 11.19
N LEU A 68 -7.28 -2.65 11.27
CA LEU A 68 -8.42 -2.27 10.44
C LEU A 68 -9.00 -0.93 10.88
N CYS A 69 -9.54 -0.17 9.94
CA CYS A 69 -10.18 1.09 10.25
C CYS A 69 -11.50 0.88 11.01
N PRO A 70 -11.61 1.29 12.29
CA PRO A 70 -12.75 0.94 13.13
C PRO A 70 -14.07 1.59 12.69
N ALA A 71 -13.98 2.70 11.95
CA ALA A 71 -15.13 3.45 11.45
C ALA A 71 -15.55 3.04 10.03
N CYS A 72 -14.69 2.33 9.29
CA CYS A 72 -15.02 1.76 7.98
C CYS A 72 -15.84 0.45 8.21
N PRO A 73 -16.83 0.12 7.35
CA PRO A 73 -17.66 -1.08 7.49
C PRO A 73 -16.85 -2.38 7.36
N GLN A 74 -17.05 -3.33 8.29
CA GLN A 74 -16.33 -4.60 8.38
C GLN A 74 -17.30 -5.77 8.62
N PRO A 75 -17.54 -6.62 7.60
CA PRO A 75 -18.44 -7.77 7.70
C PRO A 75 -18.06 -8.69 8.88
N GLY A 76 -19.04 -9.05 9.70
CA GLY A 76 -18.84 -9.95 10.85
C GLY A 76 -18.10 -9.35 12.04
N ILE A 77 -17.70 -8.07 12.00
CA ILE A 77 -17.04 -7.37 13.11
C ILE A 77 -17.93 -6.25 13.65
N ASN A 78 -18.17 -5.21 12.84
CA ASN A 78 -18.98 -4.04 13.22
C ASN A 78 -20.25 -3.90 12.34
N MET A 79 -20.54 -4.92 11.54
CA MET A 79 -21.74 -5.06 10.74
C MET A 79 -22.55 -6.27 11.25
N VAL A 80 -23.83 -6.06 11.52
CA VAL A 80 -24.74 -7.12 11.99
C VAL A 80 -25.21 -7.97 10.81
N ASP A 81 -25.84 -7.32 9.83
CA ASP A 81 -26.26 -7.90 8.56
C ASP A 81 -25.93 -6.92 7.43
N THR A 82 -25.71 -7.43 6.23
CA THR A 82 -25.57 -6.60 5.02
C THR A 82 -26.89 -5.92 4.73
N ARG A 83 -26.90 -4.59 4.70
CA ARG A 83 -28.08 -3.80 4.34
C ARG A 83 -28.31 -3.89 2.84
N GLU A 84 -29.56 -4.06 2.45
CA GLU A 84 -29.97 -4.14 1.04
C GLU A 84 -30.82 -2.93 0.62
N GLY A 85 -31.11 -2.84 -0.69
CA GLY A 85 -31.95 -1.81 -1.27
C GLY A 85 -31.42 -0.40 -1.06
N GLU A 86 -32.31 0.53 -0.72
CA GLU A 86 -31.98 1.96 -0.56
C GLU A 86 -31.01 2.24 0.59
N LYS A 87 -30.76 1.30 1.51
CA LYS A 87 -29.83 1.49 2.65
C LYS A 87 -28.47 0.84 2.44
N ALA A 88 -28.27 0.12 1.34
CA ALA A 88 -27.03 -0.61 1.09
C ALA A 88 -25.80 0.31 1.05
N TYR A 89 -25.99 1.58 0.66
CA TYR A 89 -24.91 2.57 0.64
C TYR A 89 -24.30 2.88 2.02
N LEU A 90 -25.03 2.60 3.12
CA LEU A 90 -24.53 2.81 4.46
C LEU A 90 -23.41 1.82 4.83
N ASP A 91 -23.34 0.71 4.10
CA ASP A 91 -22.33 -0.34 4.26
C ASP A 91 -21.22 -0.22 3.21
N CYS A 92 -21.25 0.83 2.39
CA CYS A 92 -20.26 1.05 1.35
C CYS A 92 -18.90 1.43 1.94
N LEU A 93 -17.86 0.70 1.54
CA LEU A 93 -16.48 1.04 1.86
C LEU A 93 -15.87 1.90 0.77
N PHE A 94 -15.21 2.98 1.19
CA PHE A 94 -14.51 3.90 0.30
C PHE A 94 -13.01 3.65 0.43
N ILE A 95 -12.38 3.25 -0.66
CA ILE A 95 -10.93 3.07 -0.73
C ILE A 95 -10.33 4.06 -1.72
N ALA A 96 -9.16 4.58 -1.38
CA ALA A 96 -8.38 5.50 -2.20
C ALA A 96 -7.05 4.84 -2.55
N VAL A 97 -6.66 4.99 -3.81
CA VAL A 97 -5.50 4.35 -4.42
C VAL A 97 -4.59 5.44 -4.96
N ASP A 98 -3.32 5.40 -4.58
CA ASP A 98 -2.32 6.34 -5.09
C ASP A 98 -0.90 5.74 -5.01
N ALA A 99 0.02 6.35 -5.75
CA ALA A 99 1.43 5.99 -5.84
C ALA A 99 2.35 7.15 -5.44
N ASN A 100 3.27 6.89 -4.52
CA ASN A 100 4.26 7.85 -4.08
C ASN A 100 5.66 7.52 -4.62
N PHE A 101 6.13 8.32 -5.57
CA PHE A 101 7.46 8.17 -6.18
C PHE A 101 8.60 8.87 -5.43
N ARG A 102 8.34 9.47 -4.26
CA ARG A 102 9.41 10.04 -3.41
C ARG A 102 10.05 8.99 -2.52
N LEU A 103 9.28 7.96 -2.14
CA LEU A 103 9.73 6.82 -1.35
C LEU A 103 10.49 5.83 -2.25
N LYS A 104 11.76 6.11 -2.49
CA LYS A 104 12.64 5.28 -3.31
C LYS A 104 13.55 4.44 -2.43
N CYS A 105 14.01 3.32 -2.98
CA CYS A 105 15.06 2.49 -2.40
C CYS A 105 16.18 2.28 -3.45
N ASN A 106 17.43 2.53 -3.07
CA ASN A 106 18.59 2.30 -3.92
C ASN A 106 18.88 0.80 -4.02
N ASN A 107 19.54 0.38 -5.11
CA ASN A 107 19.92 -1.01 -5.28
C ASN A 107 21.19 -1.34 -4.47
N VAL A 108 21.06 -1.41 -3.14
CA VAL A 108 22.19 -1.56 -2.20
C VAL A 108 22.33 -2.98 -1.61
N SER A 109 21.29 -3.80 -1.66
CA SER A 109 21.27 -5.16 -1.08
C SER A 109 20.24 -6.05 -1.79
N SER A 110 20.19 -7.33 -1.43
CA SER A 110 19.25 -8.32 -1.95
C SER A 110 18.54 -9.08 -0.82
N ASP A 111 17.39 -9.70 -1.11
CA ASP A 111 16.64 -10.50 -0.13
C ASP A 111 17.45 -11.70 0.40
N GLU A 112 18.42 -12.21 -0.35
CA GLU A 112 19.30 -13.29 0.10
C GLU A 112 20.29 -12.83 1.17
N GLN A 113 20.77 -11.58 1.06
CA GLN A 113 21.72 -11.00 2.01
C GLN A 113 21.01 -10.40 3.22
N ASP A 114 19.82 -9.85 3.01
CA ASP A 114 19.00 -9.18 4.03
C ASP A 114 17.52 -9.53 3.84
N PRO A 115 17.07 -10.71 4.32
CA PRO A 115 15.69 -11.14 4.18
C PRO A 115 14.77 -10.41 5.16
N GLY A 116 13.61 -9.95 4.69
CA GLY A 116 12.59 -9.36 5.57
C GLY A 116 12.01 -10.35 6.59
N LEU A 117 11.84 -9.95 7.86
CA LEU A 117 11.13 -10.76 8.86
C LEU A 117 9.62 -10.84 8.59
N ASN A 118 9.06 -9.79 8.02
CA ASN A 118 7.62 -9.68 7.80
C ASN A 118 7.26 -10.20 6.41
N ALA A 119 6.64 -11.39 6.36
CA ALA A 119 6.25 -12.03 5.11
C ALA A 119 4.83 -11.64 4.66
N GLY A 120 4.47 -10.36 4.78
CA GLY A 120 3.15 -9.84 4.44
C GLY A 120 2.10 -10.02 5.53
N TYR A 121 2.50 -9.97 6.80
CA TYR A 121 1.59 -10.12 7.94
C TYR A 121 0.74 -8.87 8.19
N ALA A 122 1.08 -7.71 7.61
CA ALA A 122 0.37 -6.44 7.86
C ALA A 122 0.01 -5.71 6.55
N TYR A 123 0.52 -4.49 6.36
CA TYR A 123 0.13 -3.62 5.23
C TYR A 123 0.89 -3.94 3.93
N PHE A 124 2.18 -4.24 4.01
CA PHE A 124 2.96 -4.62 2.84
C PHE A 124 2.60 -6.02 2.37
N VAL A 125 2.56 -6.22 1.07
CA VAL A 125 2.37 -7.54 0.48
C VAL A 125 3.61 -8.43 0.67
N LYS A 126 3.43 -9.74 0.52
CA LYS A 126 4.56 -10.68 0.53
C LYS A 126 5.42 -10.50 -0.72
N ASN A 127 6.64 -9.99 -0.55
CA ASN A 127 7.57 -9.64 -1.63
C ASN A 127 7.75 -10.76 -2.68
N GLN A 128 8.06 -11.99 -2.25
CA GLN A 128 8.28 -13.09 -3.20
C GLN A 128 7.04 -13.43 -4.05
N ALA A 129 5.85 -13.41 -3.45
CA ALA A 129 4.61 -13.69 -4.19
C ALA A 129 4.34 -12.58 -5.22
N PHE A 130 4.60 -11.33 -4.82
CA PHE A 130 4.47 -10.17 -5.69
C PHE A 130 5.47 -10.21 -6.85
N LYS A 131 6.76 -10.50 -6.60
CA LYS A 131 7.76 -10.68 -7.66
C LYS A 131 7.36 -11.76 -8.67
N ASN A 132 6.85 -12.89 -8.19
CA ASN A 132 6.38 -13.99 -9.05
C ASN A 132 5.18 -13.53 -9.91
N TYR A 133 4.24 -12.79 -9.32
CA TYR A 133 3.12 -12.18 -10.05
C TYR A 133 3.62 -11.25 -11.16
N LEU A 134 4.56 -10.35 -10.85
CA LEU A 134 5.12 -9.40 -11.82
C LEU A 134 5.91 -10.04 -12.95
N GLN A 135 6.53 -11.20 -12.70
CA GLN A 135 7.21 -11.98 -13.73
C GLN A 135 6.22 -12.74 -14.61
N LYS A 136 5.14 -13.27 -14.00
CA LYS A 136 4.15 -14.05 -14.71
C LYS A 136 3.32 -13.21 -15.69
N TYR A 137 2.98 -11.97 -15.33
CA TYR A 137 2.03 -11.15 -16.08
C TYR A 137 2.63 -9.94 -16.80
N SER A 138 3.94 -9.69 -16.70
CA SER A 138 4.55 -8.50 -17.35
C SER A 138 4.35 -8.44 -18.85
N ASP A 139 4.33 -9.60 -19.50
CA ASP A 139 4.33 -9.69 -20.96
C ASP A 139 2.93 -10.05 -21.50
N LEU A 140 1.96 -10.23 -20.61
CA LEU A 140 0.60 -10.70 -20.94
C LEU A 140 -0.41 -9.57 -21.04
N LEU A 141 -0.11 -8.40 -20.46
CA LEU A 141 -0.99 -7.24 -20.55
C LEU A 141 -0.73 -6.46 -21.83
N PRO A 142 -1.78 -6.04 -22.56
CA PRO A 142 -1.63 -5.23 -23.75
C PRO A 142 -1.05 -3.86 -23.41
N GLU A 143 -0.31 -3.26 -24.36
CA GLU A 143 0.08 -1.86 -24.25
C GLU A 143 -1.16 -0.96 -24.23
N GLU A 144 -1.25 -0.12 -23.21
CA GLU A 144 -2.37 0.80 -23.06
C GLU A 144 -2.19 2.08 -23.85
N THR A 145 -3.25 2.47 -24.55
CA THR A 145 -3.37 3.81 -25.12
C THR A 145 -4.09 4.71 -24.14
N ASN A 146 -3.46 5.83 -23.78
CA ASN A 146 -4.09 6.83 -22.92
C ASN A 146 -5.27 7.47 -23.66
N THR A 147 -6.50 7.05 -23.30
CA THR A 147 -7.75 7.55 -23.91
C THR A 147 -8.31 8.77 -23.18
N CYS A 148 -7.82 9.04 -21.96
CA CYS A 148 -8.09 10.27 -21.21
C CYS A 148 -6.84 11.16 -21.21
N ASN A 149 -7.03 12.46 -20.96
CA ASN A 149 -6.00 13.50 -20.98
C ASN A 149 -4.72 13.07 -20.27
N ASN A 150 -3.60 13.62 -20.75
CA ASN A 150 -2.21 13.28 -20.44
C ASN A 150 -1.90 13.40 -18.94
N HIS A 151 -2.29 12.40 -18.14
CA HIS A 151 -1.94 12.35 -16.73
C HIS A 151 -0.44 12.12 -16.61
N ASP A 152 0.24 13.06 -15.95
CA ASP A 152 1.68 12.97 -15.65
C ASP A 152 2.03 11.74 -14.81
N VAL A 153 1.06 11.13 -14.13
CA VAL A 153 1.26 9.94 -13.25
C VAL A 153 1.89 8.77 -14.00
N ILE A 154 1.41 8.46 -15.21
CA ILE A 154 1.95 7.34 -16.01
C ILE A 154 3.36 7.67 -16.50
N LYS A 155 3.61 8.93 -16.89
CA LYS A 155 4.94 9.39 -17.30
C LYS A 155 5.93 9.40 -16.13
N LEU A 156 5.50 9.83 -14.95
CA LEU A 156 6.30 9.82 -13.72
C LEU A 156 6.66 8.39 -13.29
N ALA A 157 5.74 7.42 -13.47
CA ALA A 157 6.01 6.01 -13.21
C ALA A 157 7.09 5.42 -14.16
N GLN A 158 7.27 6.01 -15.35
CA GLN A 158 8.32 5.65 -16.31
C GLN A 158 9.65 6.39 -16.04
N LEU A 159 9.61 7.55 -15.38
CA LEU A 159 10.76 8.39 -15.07
C LEU A 159 11.47 7.94 -13.78
N CYS A 160 12.27 6.88 -13.87
CA CYS A 160 13.18 6.48 -12.80
C CYS A 160 14.63 6.37 -13.25
N GLY A 161 15.50 6.93 -12.39
CA GLY A 161 16.95 7.01 -12.57
C GLY A 161 17.62 5.64 -12.47
N LYS A 162 18.79 5.50 -13.10
CA LYS A 162 19.62 4.29 -13.00
C LYS A 162 20.04 4.09 -11.53
N GLY A 163 19.94 2.85 -11.02
CA GLY A 163 20.46 2.47 -9.69
C GLY A 163 19.45 2.32 -8.55
N THR A 164 18.14 2.42 -8.79
CA THR A 164 17.09 2.18 -7.78
C THR A 164 16.50 0.78 -7.89
N ALA A 165 16.37 0.07 -6.75
CA ALA A 165 15.63 -1.20 -6.67
C ALA A 165 14.11 -0.96 -6.66
N VAL A 166 13.65 0.08 -5.96
CA VAL A 166 12.24 0.46 -5.86
C VAL A 166 12.07 1.92 -6.27
N SER A 167 11.15 2.19 -7.20
CA SER A 167 10.91 3.53 -7.76
C SER A 167 9.95 4.39 -6.95
N GLY A 168 9.19 3.77 -6.06
CA GLY A 168 8.10 4.38 -5.31
C GLY A 168 7.31 3.32 -4.55
N VAL A 169 6.27 3.74 -3.87
CA VAL A 169 5.36 2.84 -3.15
C VAL A 169 3.93 3.13 -3.58
N GLY A 170 3.18 2.09 -3.93
CA GLY A 170 1.73 2.16 -4.14
C GLY A 170 0.99 1.77 -2.87
N ALA A 171 -0.14 2.42 -2.57
CA ALA A 171 -0.97 2.03 -1.44
C ALA A 171 -2.47 2.15 -1.73
N VAL A 172 -3.24 1.29 -1.06
CA VAL A 172 -4.69 1.40 -0.90
C VAL A 172 -5.04 1.72 0.56
N VAL A 173 -5.85 2.75 0.76
CA VAL A 173 -6.23 3.26 2.09
C VAL A 173 -7.74 3.52 2.17
N CYS A 174 -8.34 3.45 3.36
CA CYS A 174 -9.72 3.90 3.61
C CYS A 174 -9.78 5.43 3.35
N ALA A 175 -10.62 5.85 2.40
CA ALA A 175 -10.63 7.21 1.84
C ALA A 175 -11.08 8.30 2.83
N TRP A 176 -11.75 7.91 3.92
CA TRP A 176 -12.27 8.84 4.94
C TRP A 176 -11.37 9.00 6.16
N HIS A 177 -10.60 7.97 6.50
CA HIS A 177 -9.90 7.90 7.78
C HIS A 177 -8.38 7.74 7.63
N ASP A 178 -7.88 7.76 6.39
CA ASP A 178 -6.44 7.73 6.06
C ASP A 178 -5.70 6.49 6.60
N MET A 179 -6.43 5.39 6.82
CA MET A 179 -5.88 4.14 7.34
C MET A 179 -5.59 3.16 6.20
N HIS A 180 -4.40 2.55 6.21
CA HIS A 180 -4.04 1.53 5.24
C HIS A 180 -4.90 0.28 5.38
N CYS A 181 -5.32 -0.28 4.25
CA CYS A 181 -5.95 -1.59 4.20
C CYS A 181 -4.90 -2.71 4.43
N PRO A 182 -5.30 -3.93 4.85
CA PRO A 182 -4.39 -5.07 4.87
C PRO A 182 -3.87 -5.39 3.47
N LEU A 183 -2.60 -5.82 3.36
CA LEU A 183 -1.97 -6.21 2.08
C LEU A 183 -2.09 -5.15 0.96
N SER A 184 -2.18 -3.89 1.34
CA SER A 184 -2.51 -2.80 0.43
C SER A 184 -1.32 -2.03 -0.10
N VAL A 185 -0.11 -2.33 0.38
CA VAL A 185 1.10 -1.58 0.07
C VAL A 185 2.05 -2.43 -0.75
N VAL A 186 2.51 -1.88 -1.87
CA VAL A 186 3.40 -2.53 -2.84
C VAL A 186 4.56 -1.63 -3.21
N ASP A 187 5.73 -2.23 -3.40
CA ASP A 187 6.87 -1.55 -3.99
C ASP A 187 6.67 -1.40 -5.49
N LEU A 188 6.91 -0.20 -6.03
CA LEU A 188 6.76 0.04 -7.46
C LEU A 188 8.04 -0.32 -8.21
N GLN A 189 7.88 -1.08 -9.29
CA GLN A 189 8.93 -1.33 -10.28
C GLN A 189 8.68 -0.48 -11.53
N LYS A 190 9.78 0.00 -12.11
CA LYS A 190 9.78 0.86 -13.30
C LYS A 190 9.00 0.21 -14.45
N GLY A 191 8.09 0.98 -15.06
CA GLY A 191 7.35 0.55 -16.25
C GLY A 191 6.24 -0.49 -16.00
N LYS A 192 5.98 -0.88 -14.75
CA LYS A 192 4.95 -1.88 -14.38
C LYS A 192 3.80 -1.28 -13.57
N ALA A 193 3.48 -0.01 -13.78
CA ALA A 193 2.61 0.77 -12.89
C ALA A 193 1.23 0.11 -12.65
N TYR A 194 0.56 -0.33 -13.71
CA TYR A 194 -0.73 -1.00 -13.62
C TYR A 194 -0.64 -2.32 -12.86
N LEU A 195 0.28 -3.21 -13.25
CA LEU A 195 0.50 -4.50 -12.56
C LEU A 195 0.73 -4.34 -11.07
N ASN A 196 1.53 -3.36 -10.68
CA ASN A 196 1.83 -3.12 -9.27
C ASN A 196 0.56 -2.73 -8.51
N MET A 197 -0.19 -1.75 -9.03
CA MET A 197 -1.39 -1.24 -8.37
C MET A 197 -2.52 -2.26 -8.40
N ASP A 198 -2.70 -2.99 -9.50
CA ASP A 198 -3.67 -4.08 -9.62
C ASP A 198 -3.46 -5.12 -8.53
N TYR A 199 -2.21 -5.53 -8.28
CA TYR A 199 -1.90 -6.51 -7.24
C TYR A 199 -2.33 -6.01 -5.85
N ALA A 200 -2.01 -4.76 -5.53
CA ALA A 200 -2.40 -4.14 -4.25
C ALA A 200 -3.93 -4.05 -4.09
N ILE A 201 -4.62 -3.59 -5.14
CA ILE A 201 -6.07 -3.44 -5.15
C ILE A 201 -6.74 -4.80 -5.03
N LEU A 202 -6.40 -5.76 -5.89
CA LEU A 202 -7.05 -7.07 -5.93
C LEU A 202 -6.83 -7.86 -4.63
N LEU A 203 -5.63 -7.83 -4.04
CA LEU A 203 -5.42 -8.45 -2.71
C LEU A 203 -6.22 -7.76 -1.62
N THR A 204 -6.33 -6.42 -1.68
CA THR A 204 -7.16 -5.65 -0.75
C THR A 204 -8.63 -6.05 -0.88
N LEU A 205 -9.14 -6.25 -2.10
CA LEU A 205 -10.51 -6.69 -2.38
C LEU A 205 -10.77 -8.13 -1.91
N GLN A 206 -9.76 -9.01 -1.96
CA GLN A 206 -9.87 -10.37 -1.46
C GLN A 206 -9.85 -10.47 0.08
N CYS A 207 -9.56 -9.36 0.78
CA CYS A 207 -9.75 -9.30 2.23
C CYS A 207 -11.24 -9.26 2.59
N ASN A 208 -11.55 -9.28 3.89
CA ASN A 208 -12.92 -9.24 4.39
C ASN A 208 -13.56 -7.85 4.18
N MET A 209 -13.95 -7.55 2.95
CA MET A 209 -14.55 -6.28 2.51
C MET A 209 -16.07 -6.39 2.37
N PRO A 210 -16.81 -5.28 2.57
CA PRO A 210 -18.25 -5.27 2.35
C PRO A 210 -18.58 -5.31 0.86
N GLN A 211 -19.81 -5.71 0.56
CA GLN A 211 -20.26 -5.94 -0.82
C GLN A 211 -20.17 -4.68 -1.71
N GLN A 212 -20.45 -3.49 -1.17
CA GLN A 212 -20.44 -2.23 -1.92
C GLN A 212 -19.13 -1.47 -1.74
N LEU A 213 -18.49 -1.11 -2.85
CA LEU A 213 -17.18 -0.48 -2.85
C LEU A 213 -17.15 0.75 -3.75
N ILE A 214 -16.52 1.81 -3.23
CA ILE A 214 -16.11 2.96 -4.03
C ILE A 214 -14.59 3.00 -4.06
N ILE A 215 -14.04 2.92 -5.27
CA ILE A 215 -12.59 2.94 -5.50
C ILE A 215 -12.25 4.29 -6.12
N SER A 216 -11.45 5.06 -5.39
CA SER A 216 -10.91 6.29 -5.91
C SER A 216 -9.49 6.11 -6.42
N TYR A 217 -9.27 6.45 -7.67
CA TYR A 217 -7.96 6.33 -8.31
C TYR A 217 -7.80 7.36 -9.43
N ASP A 218 -6.64 7.99 -9.54
CA ASP A 218 -6.38 9.05 -10.53
C ASP A 218 -6.67 8.63 -11.97
N ILE A 219 -6.42 7.37 -12.29
CA ILE A 219 -6.66 6.82 -13.64
C ILE A 219 -7.85 5.86 -13.68
N VAL A 220 -8.75 5.93 -12.69
CA VAL A 220 -9.87 4.99 -12.54
C VAL A 220 -10.75 4.90 -13.80
N CYS A 221 -10.91 6.01 -14.53
CA CYS A 221 -11.72 6.05 -15.75
C CYS A 221 -11.20 5.13 -16.86
N GLN A 222 -9.87 4.96 -16.95
CA GLN A 222 -9.22 4.04 -17.89
C GLN A 222 -9.11 2.64 -17.27
N TRP A 223 -8.70 2.60 -16.00
CA TRP A 223 -8.47 1.36 -15.25
C TRP A 223 -9.73 0.50 -15.14
N THR A 224 -10.88 1.08 -14.76
CA THR A 224 -12.14 0.32 -14.60
C THR A 224 -12.67 -0.28 -15.91
N ALA A 225 -12.35 0.33 -17.06
CA ALA A 225 -12.73 -0.20 -18.36
C ALA A 225 -11.97 -1.49 -18.70
N ASN A 226 -10.73 -1.63 -18.22
CA ASN A 226 -9.86 -2.76 -18.53
C ASN A 226 -9.75 -3.80 -17.41
N LEU A 227 -10.01 -3.41 -16.15
CA LEU A 227 -9.83 -4.23 -14.96
C LEU A 227 -10.41 -5.65 -15.10
N TRP A 228 -11.65 -5.77 -15.56
CA TRP A 228 -12.33 -7.06 -15.66
C TRP A 228 -11.73 -7.97 -16.74
N ASN A 229 -11.22 -7.38 -17.82
CA ASN A 229 -10.49 -8.13 -18.83
C ASN A 229 -9.15 -8.63 -18.27
N TRP A 230 -8.47 -7.82 -17.47
CA TRP A 230 -7.23 -8.23 -16.82
C TRP A 230 -7.43 -9.29 -15.74
N ILE A 231 -8.50 -9.21 -14.95
CA ILE A 231 -8.84 -10.25 -13.97
C ILE A 231 -8.99 -11.62 -14.65
N VAL A 232 -9.57 -11.67 -15.85
CA VAL A 232 -9.65 -12.92 -16.64
C VAL A 232 -8.25 -13.44 -17.01
N ILE A 233 -7.31 -12.55 -17.37
CA ILE A 233 -5.92 -12.91 -17.67
C ILE A 233 -5.17 -13.38 -16.41
N TYR A 234 -5.38 -12.69 -15.28
CA TYR A 234 -4.77 -13.05 -14.00
C TYR A 234 -5.28 -14.40 -13.49
N GLY A 235 -6.56 -14.70 -13.73
CA GLY A 235 -7.20 -15.94 -13.36
C GLY A 235 -7.82 -15.91 -11.95
N PRO A 236 -8.43 -17.03 -11.52
CA PRO A 236 -9.30 -17.07 -10.34
C PRO A 236 -8.59 -16.74 -9.03
N GLY A 237 -7.28 -16.95 -8.95
CA GLY A 237 -6.49 -16.63 -7.75
C GLY A 237 -6.39 -15.13 -7.45
N MET A 238 -6.64 -14.25 -8.44
CA MET A 238 -6.61 -12.79 -8.30
C MET A 238 -8.00 -12.16 -8.49
N ALA A 239 -9.04 -12.97 -8.70
CA ALA A 239 -10.39 -12.47 -8.84
C ALA A 239 -10.93 -12.01 -7.47
N PRO A 240 -11.51 -10.79 -7.38
CA PRO A 240 -12.17 -10.35 -6.17
C PRO A 240 -13.50 -11.11 -5.99
N PRO A 241 -13.98 -11.29 -4.75
CA PRO A 241 -15.29 -11.90 -4.50
C PRO A 241 -16.45 -11.02 -4.96
N GLU A 242 -16.24 -9.71 -5.10
CA GLU A 242 -17.27 -8.75 -5.48
C GLU A 242 -17.62 -8.80 -6.98
N HIS A 243 -18.90 -8.67 -7.27
CA HIS A 243 -19.39 -8.53 -8.64
C HIS A 243 -19.11 -7.11 -9.18
N PRO A 244 -18.79 -6.94 -10.49
CA PRO A 244 -18.52 -5.64 -11.11
C PRO A 244 -19.51 -4.52 -10.79
N LYS A 245 -20.79 -4.87 -10.69
CA LYS A 245 -21.90 -3.95 -10.38
C LYS A 245 -21.81 -3.31 -9.01
N ASN A 246 -21.05 -3.87 -8.08
CA ASN A 246 -20.93 -3.36 -6.72
C ASN A 246 -19.71 -2.44 -6.53
N ILE A 247 -18.92 -2.25 -7.59
CA ILE A 247 -17.72 -1.41 -7.57
C ILE A 247 -17.98 -0.16 -8.40
N ILE A 248 -17.87 1.01 -7.76
CA ILE A 248 -17.96 2.31 -8.41
C ILE A 248 -16.58 2.95 -8.38
N GLY A 249 -16.02 3.26 -9.55
CA GLY A 249 -14.74 3.96 -9.67
C GLY A 249 -14.94 5.47 -9.78
N LEU A 250 -14.20 6.29 -9.04
CA LEU A 250 -14.30 7.77 -9.11
C LEU A 250 -12.92 8.45 -8.95
N PRO A 251 -12.43 9.30 -9.88
CA PRO A 251 -11.18 10.02 -9.67
C PRO A 251 -11.29 10.96 -8.46
N PRO A 252 -10.21 11.17 -7.68
CA PRO A 252 -10.23 12.15 -6.60
C PRO A 252 -10.71 13.52 -7.10
N LYS A 253 -11.50 14.23 -6.29
CA LYS A 253 -12.20 15.46 -6.72
C LYS A 253 -11.28 16.49 -7.38
N PHE A 254 -10.09 16.69 -6.82
CA PHE A 254 -9.10 17.62 -7.35
C PHE A 254 -8.56 17.18 -8.71
N HIS A 255 -8.35 15.88 -8.91
CA HIS A 255 -7.78 15.34 -10.14
C HIS A 255 -8.80 15.27 -11.26
N LEU A 256 -10.09 15.16 -10.95
CA LEU A 256 -11.17 15.06 -11.94
C LEU A 256 -11.09 16.16 -13.01
N LEU A 257 -10.76 17.40 -12.63
CA LEU A 257 -10.63 18.54 -13.56
C LEU A 257 -9.53 18.37 -14.62
N ALA A 258 -8.52 17.52 -14.36
CA ALA A 258 -7.48 17.20 -15.33
C ALA A 258 -7.94 16.17 -16.39
N HIS A 259 -9.06 15.50 -16.16
CA HIS A 259 -9.63 14.56 -17.14
C HIS A 259 -10.39 15.29 -18.25
N ILE A 260 -10.64 14.57 -19.34
CA ILE A 260 -11.51 15.05 -20.42
C ILE A 260 -12.93 15.31 -19.91
N PHE A 261 -13.67 16.18 -20.60
CA PHE A 261 -15.02 16.61 -20.18
C PHE A 261 -15.97 15.42 -19.93
N GLN A 262 -15.94 14.40 -20.78
CA GLN A 262 -16.77 13.20 -20.60
C GLN A 262 -16.49 12.48 -19.27
N CYS A 263 -15.22 12.39 -18.86
CA CYS A 263 -14.87 11.80 -17.57
C CYS A 263 -15.33 12.68 -16.41
N GLN A 264 -15.22 14.00 -16.53
CA GLN A 264 -15.71 14.94 -15.53
C GLN A 264 -17.21 14.75 -15.28
N GLN A 265 -17.97 14.39 -16.32
CA GLN A 265 -19.40 14.14 -16.19
C GLN A 265 -19.73 12.77 -15.59
N ASN A 266 -19.05 11.73 -16.08
CA ASN A 266 -19.42 10.35 -15.73
C ASN A 266 -18.88 9.89 -14.37
N PHE A 267 -17.79 10.50 -13.88
CA PHE A 267 -17.09 10.05 -12.69
C PHE A 267 -17.03 11.10 -11.56
N SER A 268 -17.96 12.06 -11.57
CA SER A 268 -18.02 13.10 -10.53
C SER A 268 -18.56 12.56 -9.21
N PHE A 269 -17.77 12.69 -8.14
CA PHE A 269 -18.27 12.49 -6.77
C PHE A 269 -19.50 13.36 -6.45
N ASN A 270 -19.60 14.57 -7.02
CA ASN A 270 -20.73 15.46 -6.71
C ASN A 270 -22.04 15.01 -7.37
N TRP A 271 -21.97 14.17 -8.41
CA TRP A 271 -23.14 13.68 -9.14
C TRP A 271 -23.43 12.20 -8.88
N THR A 272 -22.52 11.51 -8.18
CA THR A 272 -22.73 10.11 -7.80
C THR A 272 -23.58 10.05 -6.53
N LEU A 273 -24.64 9.24 -6.57
CA LEU A 273 -25.52 9.08 -5.41
C LEU A 273 -24.79 8.36 -4.26
N HIS A 274 -25.18 8.73 -3.04
CA HIS A 274 -24.74 8.09 -1.81
C HIS A 274 -23.23 8.16 -1.48
N VAL A 275 -22.47 9.01 -2.17
CA VAL A 275 -21.02 9.16 -1.92
C VAL A 275 -20.65 10.28 -0.95
N ARG A 276 -21.65 10.97 -0.38
CA ARG A 276 -21.50 12.11 0.53
C ARG A 276 -20.57 13.20 -0.06
N CYS A 277 -20.00 14.06 0.79
CA CYS A 277 -19.02 15.07 0.38
C CYS A 277 -17.58 14.53 0.46
N THR A 278 -17.30 13.41 -0.22
CA THR A 278 -15.98 12.76 -0.20
C THR A 278 -15.01 13.45 -1.17
N ASP A 279 -13.78 13.75 -0.76
CA ASP A 279 -12.71 14.28 -1.64
C ASP A 279 -11.78 13.19 -2.19
N SER A 280 -11.68 12.10 -1.42
CA SER A 280 -10.78 10.97 -1.59
C SER A 280 -9.30 11.32 -1.69
N LYS A 281 -8.86 12.27 -0.86
CA LYS A 281 -7.45 12.73 -0.75
C LYS A 281 -6.64 12.12 0.38
N ALA A 282 -7.09 10.96 0.86
CA ALA A 282 -6.48 10.23 1.96
C ALA A 282 -5.01 9.84 1.71
N PRO A 283 -4.66 9.26 0.54
CA PRO A 283 -3.28 8.87 0.28
C PRO A 283 -2.32 10.05 0.37
N GLU A 284 -2.67 11.21 -0.20
CA GLU A 284 -1.79 12.38 -0.25
C GLU A 284 -1.52 12.98 1.13
N ARG A 285 -2.51 12.94 2.04
CA ARG A 285 -2.35 13.31 3.45
C ARG A 285 -1.35 12.38 4.15
N GLY A 286 -1.45 11.08 3.89
CA GLY A 286 -0.48 10.09 4.36
C GLY A 286 0.92 10.33 3.81
N TRP A 287 1.03 10.61 2.51
CA TRP A 287 2.30 10.88 1.83
C TRP A 287 3.02 12.11 2.37
N MET A 288 2.31 13.16 2.78
CA MET A 288 2.95 14.31 3.43
C MET A 288 3.84 13.87 4.60
N HIS A 289 3.37 12.93 5.41
CA HIS A 289 4.08 12.43 6.59
C HIS A 289 5.20 11.46 6.21
N SER A 290 4.92 10.47 5.34
CA SER A 290 5.92 9.49 4.91
C SER A 290 7.05 10.12 4.09
N ASN A 291 6.80 11.20 3.36
CA ASN A 291 7.83 11.93 2.62
C ASN A 291 8.93 12.51 3.52
N LEU A 292 8.66 12.70 4.82
CA LEU A 292 9.67 13.17 5.78
C LEU A 292 10.78 12.13 6.01
N VAL A 293 10.53 10.85 5.72
CA VAL A 293 11.51 9.75 5.85
C VAL A 293 12.02 9.24 4.50
N ALA A 294 11.67 9.91 3.40
CA ALA A 294 12.08 9.48 2.05
C ALA A 294 13.60 9.44 1.83
N SER A 295 14.38 10.22 2.58
CA SER A 295 15.84 10.12 2.55
C SER A 295 16.35 8.85 3.23
N SER A 296 15.69 8.42 4.31
CA SER A 296 16.03 7.18 5.01
C SER A 296 15.67 5.96 4.18
N THR A 297 14.51 5.94 3.51
CA THR A 297 14.09 4.80 2.68
C THR A 297 15.03 4.53 1.50
N LYS A 298 15.77 5.53 1.03
CA LYS A 298 16.74 5.37 -0.06
C LYS A 298 17.89 4.46 0.30
N GLU A 299 18.31 4.50 1.56
CA GLU A 299 19.46 3.75 2.09
C GLU A 299 19.02 2.48 2.84
N MET A 300 17.72 2.23 2.93
CA MET A 300 17.18 0.98 3.47
C MET A 300 17.50 -0.19 2.54
N THR A 301 17.63 -1.37 3.13
CA THR A 301 17.97 -2.62 2.44
C THR A 301 16.71 -3.48 2.22
N ALA A 302 16.83 -4.60 1.52
CA ALA A 302 15.69 -5.40 1.09
C ALA A 302 14.81 -5.94 2.24
N GLY A 303 15.40 -6.19 3.42
CA GLY A 303 14.69 -6.73 4.58
C GLY A 303 14.15 -5.67 5.54
N SER A 304 14.36 -4.39 5.23
CA SER A 304 14.03 -3.26 6.11
C SER A 304 12.53 -2.95 6.19
#